data_AF-A0A6J5IR95-F1
#
_entry.id   AF-A0A6J5IR95-F1
#
_cell.length_a   1.000
_cell.length_b   1.000
_cell.length_c   1.000
_cell.angle_alpha   90.00
_cell.angle_beta   90.00
_cell.angle_gamma   90.00
#
_symmetry.space_group_name_H-M   'P 1'
#
loop_
_entity.id
_entity.type
_entity.pdbx_description
1 polymer ?
#
loop_
_entity_poly.entity_id
_entity_poly.type
_entity_poly.pdbx_seq_one_letter_code
_entity_poly.pdbx_strand_id
1 'polypeptide(L)' 'MSMITVSGEGHPIFSRMHKPDDEKRAVVILPPDDWEEWLTTSNVEAARAMLQLYPADEMVTEPAQAGM' A
#
# COMPACT_ATOMS: atom_id res chain seq x y z
N MET A 1 15.62 -4.76 -7.56
CA MET A 1 14.14 -4.88 -7.44
C MET A 1 13.66 -3.79 -6.49
N SER A 2 12.44 -3.30 -6.68
CA SER A 2 11.85 -2.26 -5.82
C SER A 2 10.37 -2.56 -5.59
N MET A 3 9.82 -2.03 -4.50
CA MET A 3 8.37 -2.03 -4.24
C MET A 3 7.76 -0.70 -4.67
N ILE A 4 6.60 -0.74 -5.31
CA ILE A 4 5.85 0.46 -5.65
C ILE A 4 5.13 0.96 -4.39
N THR A 5 5.23 2.26 -4.15
CA THR A 5 4.60 2.91 -3.01
C THR A 5 3.72 4.07 -3.46
N VAL A 6 2.70 4.37 -2.66
CA VAL A 6 1.83 5.54 -2.80
C VAL A 6 1.81 6.33 -1.49
N SER A 7 1.27 7.56 -1.53
CA SER A 7 1.05 8.33 -0.30
C SER A 7 0.11 7.58 0.62
N GLY A 8 0.49 7.45 1.89
CA GLY A 8 -0.33 6.92 2.98
C GLY A 8 -1.09 8.00 3.75
N GLU A 9 -1.00 9.26 3.32
CA GLU A 9 -1.66 10.39 3.95
C GLU A 9 -3.19 10.18 3.96
N GLY A 10 -3.84 10.47 5.09
CA GLY A 10 -5.29 10.26 5.26
C GLY A 10 -5.72 8.80 5.46
N HIS A 11 -4.85 7.80 5.25
CA HIS A 11 -5.19 6.40 5.50
C HIS A 11 -5.27 6.11 7.01
N PRO A 12 -6.32 5.44 7.54
CA PRO A 12 -6.50 5.23 8.99
C PRO A 12 -5.33 4.52 9.69
N ILE A 13 -4.63 3.63 8.97
CA ILE A 13 -3.45 2.88 9.46
C ILE A 13 -2.15 3.58 9.07
N PHE A 14 -1.82 3.64 7.77
CA PHE A 14 -0.53 4.12 7.29
C PHE A 14 -0.19 5.59 7.64
N SER A 15 -1.18 6.46 7.84
CA SER A 15 -0.91 7.84 8.31
C SER A 15 -0.28 7.90 9.71
N ARG A 16 -0.40 6.82 10.49
CA ARG A 16 0.15 6.69 11.85
C ARG A 16 1.51 6.01 11.89
N MET A 17 1.99 5.49 10.76
CA MET A 17 3.26 4.77 10.64
C MET A 17 4.41 5.73 10.31
N HIS A 18 5.64 5.23 10.32
CA HIS A 18 6.89 6.02 10.17
C HIS A 18 7.09 7.06 11.29
N LYS A 19 8.23 7.74 11.30
CA LYS A 19 8.50 8.76 12.33
C LYS A 19 7.53 9.95 12.16
N PRO A 20 7.29 10.74 13.22
CA PRO A 20 6.64 12.04 13.08
C PRO A 20 7.33 12.86 11.98
N ASP A 21 6.54 13.65 11.23
CA ASP A 21 6.97 14.53 10.14
C ASP A 21 7.58 13.86 8.89
N ASP A 22 7.87 12.55 8.91
CA ASP A 22 8.24 11.79 7.71
C ASP A 22 7.03 11.64 6.77
N GLU A 23 7.28 11.74 5.45
CA GLU A 23 6.27 11.44 4.42
C GLU A 23 5.71 10.03 4.64
N LYS A 24 4.38 9.94 4.71
CA LYS A 24 3.70 8.66 4.88
C LYS A 24 3.66 7.95 3.54
N ARG A 25 4.38 6.84 3.44
CA ARG A 25 4.39 5.95 2.26
C ARG A 25 3.88 4.58 2.65
N ALA A 26 3.02 4.01 1.82
CA ALA A 26 2.56 2.63 1.92
C ALA A 26 2.90 1.88 0.64
N VAL A 27 3.21 0.58 0.77
CA VAL A 27 3.33 -0.31 -0.38
C VAL A 27 1.95 -0.56 -0.97
N VAL A 28 1.88 -0.66 -2.30
CA VAL A 28 0.65 -1.07 -2.98
C VAL A 28 0.46 -2.57 -2.75
N ILE A 29 -0.67 -2.95 -2.17
CA ILE A 29 -1.08 -4.34 -1.96
C ILE A 29 -2.18 -4.62 -2.99
N LEU A 30 -1.94 -5.56 -3.90
CA LEU A 30 -2.90 -5.94 -4.93
C LEU A 30 -3.79 -7.08 -4.42
N PRO A 31 -5.13 -6.96 -4.54
CA PRO A 31 -6.04 -8.09 -4.37
C PRO A 31 -5.64 -9.26 -5.28
N PRO A 32 -5.86 -10.53 -4.86
CA PRO A 32 -5.56 -11.69 -5.69
C PRO A 32 -6.19 -11.66 -7.08
N ASP A 33 -7.40 -11.13 -7.18
CA ASP A 33 -8.15 -11.04 -8.43
C ASP A 33 -7.50 -10.06 -9.46
N ASP A 34 -6.64 -9.14 -9.01
CA ASP A 34 -5.95 -8.16 -9.86
C ASP A 34 -4.57 -8.63 -10.34
N TRP A 35 -4.07 -9.79 -9.87
CA TRP A 35 -2.69 -10.22 -10.15
C TRP A 35 -2.42 -10.48 -11.63
N GLU A 36 -3.35 -11.14 -12.33
CA GLU A 36 -3.16 -11.46 -13.75
C GLU A 36 -3.12 -10.20 -14.61
N GLU A 37 -4.07 -9.28 -14.39
CA GLU A 37 -4.09 -8.00 -15.09
C GLU A 37 -2.83 -7.18 -14.77
N TRP A 38 -2.42 -7.10 -13.50
CA TRP A 38 -1.17 -6.40 -13.12
C TRP A 38 0.07 -6.92 -13.85
N LEU A 39 0.19 -8.25 -13.98
CA LEU A 39 1.36 -8.89 -14.57
C LEU A 39 1.39 -8.83 -16.10
N THR A 40 0.25 -8.65 -16.75
CA THR A 40 0.11 -8.82 -18.21
C THR A 40 -0.35 -7.57 -18.94
N THR A 41 -0.93 -6.60 -18.25
CA THR A 41 -1.53 -5.44 -18.88
C THR A 41 -0.48 -4.58 -19.59
N SER A 42 -0.82 -4.18 -20.82
CA SER A 42 -0.09 -3.14 -21.56
C SER A 42 -0.76 -1.77 -21.41
N ASN A 43 -1.91 -1.71 -20.73
CA ASN A 43 -2.66 -0.49 -20.51
C ASN A 43 -2.11 0.24 -19.27
N VAL A 44 -1.35 1.30 -19.50
CA VAL A 44 -0.73 2.11 -18.45
C VAL A 44 -1.76 2.76 -17.52
N GLU A 45 -2.93 3.14 -18.05
CA GLU A 45 -3.98 3.77 -17.23
C GLU A 45 -4.66 2.74 -16.32
N ALA A 46 -4.85 1.51 -16.80
CA ALA A 46 -5.33 0.41 -15.96
C ALA A 46 -4.33 0.09 -14.83
N ALA A 47 -3.04 -0.02 -15.17
CA ALA A 47 -1.99 -0.24 -14.18
C ALA A 47 -1.92 0.90 -13.14
N ARG A 48 -2.08 2.16 -13.56
CA ARG A 48 -2.13 3.32 -12.65
C ARG A 48 -3.34 3.29 -11.73
N ALA A 49 -4.49 2.86 -12.23
CA ALA A 49 -5.71 2.75 -11.43
C ALA A 49 -5.56 1.72 -10.28
N MET A 50 -4.72 0.70 -10.44
CA MET A 50 -4.42 -0.29 -9.40
C MET A 50 -3.50 0.24 -8.27
N LEU A 51 -2.83 1.37 -8.48
CA LEU A 51 -1.90 1.95 -7.49
C LEU A 51 -2.67 2.72 -6.41
N GLN A 52 -3.43 1.99 -5.60
CA GLN A 52 -4.22 2.54 -4.50
C GLN A 52 -3.77 1.98 -3.15
N LEU A 53 -4.20 2.64 -2.09
CA LEU A 53 -4.06 2.12 -0.73
C LEU A 53 -5.04 0.97 -0.51
N TYR A 54 -4.56 -0.09 0.15
CA TYR A 54 -5.42 -1.23 0.51
C TYR A 54 -6.45 -0.81 1.57
N PRO A 55 -7.70 -1.30 1.52
CA PRO A 55 -8.75 -0.91 2.47
C PRO A 55 -8.35 -1.22 3.92
N ALA A 56 -8.45 -0.20 4.80
CA ALA A 56 -8.02 -0.32 6.20
C ALA A 56 -8.84 -1.35 7.00
N ASP A 57 -10.11 -1.53 6.64
CA ASP A 57 -11.06 -2.47 7.26
C ASP A 57 -10.77 -3.94 6.90
N GLU A 58 -10.00 -4.17 5.85
CA GLU A 58 -9.49 -5.50 5.47
C GLU A 58 -8.11 -5.80 6.07
N MET A 59 -7.58 -4.90 6.91
CA MET A 59 -6.27 -5.05 7.54
C MET A 59 -6.40 -5.33 9.03
N VAL A 60 -5.53 -6.21 9.53
CA VAL A 60 -5.30 -6.39 10.97
C VAL A 60 -3.94 -5.81 11.32
N THR A 61 -3.89 -5.00 12.37
CA THR A 61 -2.64 -4.39 12.86
C THR A 61 -2.44 -4.67 14.33
N GLU A 62 -1.21 -4.93 14.73
CA GLU A 62 -0.81 -5.12 16.11
C GLU A 62 0.42 -4.24 16.44
N PRO A 63 0.64 -3.90 17.72
CA PRO A 63 1.86 -3.22 18.13
C PRO A 63 3.09 -4.06 17.77
N ALA A 64 4.14 -3.42 17.26
CA ALA A 64 5.43 -4.09 17.07
C ALA A 64 5.92 -4.66 18.41
N GLN A 65 6.50 -5.86 18.38
CA GLN A 65 7.15 -6.42 19.56
C GLN A 65 8.28 -5.49 20.02
N ALA A 66 8.30 -5.16 21.30
CA ALA A 66 9.36 -4.33 21.87
C ALA A 66 10.70 -5.10 21.81
N GLY A 67 11.70 -4.54 21.12
CA GLY A 67 13.08 -5.03 21.13
C GLY A 67 13.58 -5.77 19.88
N MET A 68 12.92 -5.61 18.73
CA MET A 68 13.54 -5.91 17.42
C MET A 68 14.22 -4.67 16.85
#